data_AF-A0A6P4IIW2-F1
#
_entry.id   AF-A0A6P4IIW2-F1
#
_cell.length_a   1.000
_cell.length_b   1.000
_cell.length_c   1.000
_cell.angle_alpha   90.00
_cell.angle_beta   90.00
_cell.angle_gamma   90.00
#
_symmetry.space_group_name_H-M   'P 1'
#
loop_
_entity.id
_entity.type
_entity.pdbx_description
1 polymer ?
#
loop_
_entity_poly.entity_id
_entity_poly.type
_entity_poly.pdbx_seq_one_letter_code
_entity_poly.pdbx_strand_id
1 'polypeptide(L)'
;MEKTVSYIGSYLKMHSSYICSVVLVAICFLRANVNGDCCTSFLDLTYKVKDASCGAVGGHGSSDRCSITICANGAGLVGTWCGQGPCNPFGCNCDGGCLKGDWSKTFLERNKKHTIEILEEKWRTVDLGTVVKGLPIPAFNFNIG
;
A
#
# COMPACT_ATOMS: atom_id res chain seq x y z
N MET A 1 -31.98 -2.65 -60.84
CA MET A 1 -31.21 -3.47 -59.88
C MET A 1 -30.27 -2.54 -59.11
N GLU A 2 -30.78 -1.71 -58.18
CA GLU A 2 -29.95 -0.65 -57.54
C GLU A 2 -30.22 -0.43 -56.04
N LYS A 3 -31.08 -1.24 -55.40
CA LYS A 3 -31.43 -1.03 -53.97
C LYS A 3 -30.81 -2.02 -52.99
N THR A 4 -30.06 -3.02 -53.46
CA THR A 4 -29.46 -4.06 -52.60
C THR A 4 -28.03 -3.76 -52.13
N VAL A 5 -27.29 -2.87 -52.80
CA VAL A 5 -25.87 -2.59 -52.45
C VAL A 5 -25.74 -1.56 -51.31
N SER A 6 -26.70 -0.65 -51.15
CA SER A 6 -26.62 0.43 -50.15
C SER A 6 -26.98 -0.01 -48.72
N TYR A 7 -27.73 -1.11 -48.58
CA TYR A 7 -28.17 -1.62 -47.27
C TYR A 7 -27.07 -2.40 -46.55
N ILE A 8 -26.20 -3.10 -47.29
CA ILE A 8 -25.11 -3.93 -46.72
C ILE A 8 -23.96 -3.05 -46.20
N GLY A 9 -23.65 -1.95 -46.89
CA GLY A 9 -22.61 -1.00 -46.48
C GLY A 9 -22.94 -0.26 -45.16
N SER A 10 -24.22 -0.01 -44.91
CA SER A 10 -24.69 0.65 -43.69
C SER A 10 -24.71 -0.29 -42.47
N TYR A 11 -24.96 -1.59 -42.67
CA TYR A 11 -24.95 -2.59 -41.59
C TYR A 11 -23.53 -2.96 -41.13
N LEU A 12 -22.56 -3.06 -42.04
CA LEU A 12 -21.14 -3.30 -41.70
C LEU A 12 -20.50 -2.12 -40.95
N LYS A 13 -20.84 -0.88 -41.32
CA LYS A 13 -20.35 0.33 -40.64
C LYS A 13 -20.98 0.49 -39.24
N MET A 14 -22.26 0.12 -39.11
CA MET A 14 -22.98 0.16 -37.83
C MET A 14 -22.49 -0.90 -36.84
N HIS A 15 -22.20 -2.13 -37.29
CA HIS A 15 -21.62 -3.18 -36.44
C HIS A 15 -20.18 -2.86 -35.99
N SER A 16 -19.35 -2.24 -36.85
CA SER A 16 -17.97 -1.91 -36.51
C SER A 16 -17.86 -0.88 -35.36
N SER A 17 -18.78 0.09 -35.29
CA SER A 17 -18.80 1.07 -34.18
C SER A 17 -19.34 0.47 -32.87
N TYR A 18 -20.33 -0.41 -32.94
CA TYR A 18 -20.87 -1.12 -31.77
C TYR A 18 -19.86 -2.12 -31.20
N ILE A 19 -19.15 -2.86 -32.04
CA ILE A 19 -18.11 -3.81 -31.60
C ILE A 19 -16.95 -3.06 -30.92
N CYS A 20 -16.50 -1.92 -31.48
CA CYS A 20 -15.51 -1.07 -30.82
C CYS A 20 -16.01 -0.52 -29.48
N SER A 21 -17.28 -0.12 -29.38
CA SER A 21 -17.87 0.40 -28.15
C SER A 21 -17.99 -0.68 -27.06
N VAL A 22 -18.45 -1.88 -27.41
CA VAL A 22 -18.59 -3.01 -26.47
C VAL A 22 -17.22 -3.51 -26.01
N VAL A 23 -16.22 -3.56 -26.90
CA VAL A 23 -14.84 -3.94 -26.53
C VAL A 23 -14.20 -2.91 -25.59
N LEU A 24 -14.39 -1.61 -25.83
CA LEU A 24 -13.88 -0.57 -24.92
C LEU A 24 -14.54 -0.62 -23.55
N VAL A 25 -15.85 -0.84 -23.49
CA VAL A 25 -16.59 -0.99 -22.24
C VAL A 25 -16.15 -2.26 -21.49
N ALA A 26 -15.96 -3.40 -22.19
CA ALA A 26 -15.44 -4.62 -21.60
C ALA A 26 -14.01 -4.48 -21.06
N ILE A 27 -13.13 -3.74 -21.75
CA ILE A 27 -11.77 -3.43 -21.27
C ILE A 27 -11.83 -2.52 -20.03
N CYS A 28 -12.77 -1.57 -19.97
CA CYS A 28 -12.96 -0.72 -18.79
C CYS A 28 -13.52 -1.51 -17.59
N PHE A 29 -14.37 -2.52 -17.81
CA PHE A 29 -14.85 -3.40 -16.74
C PHE A 29 -13.80 -4.43 -16.28
N LEU A 30 -12.87 -4.83 -17.16
CA LEU A 30 -11.70 -5.67 -16.81
C LEU A 30 -10.60 -4.92 -16.04
N ARG A 31 -10.68 -3.59 -15.90
CA ARG A 31 -9.77 -2.80 -15.05
C ARG A 31 -10.11 -2.91 -13.56
N ALA A 32 -11.20 -3.59 -13.20
CA ALA A 32 -11.51 -3.88 -11.81
C ALA A 32 -10.51 -4.94 -11.30
N ASN A 33 -9.64 -4.53 -10.37
CA ASN A 33 -8.75 -5.37 -9.55
C ASN A 33 -7.32 -5.63 -10.06
N VAL A 34 -6.64 -4.63 -10.62
CA VAL A 34 -5.16 -4.55 -10.50
C VAL A 34 -4.76 -3.61 -9.36
N ASN A 35 -5.45 -3.69 -8.24
CA ASN A 35 -4.88 -3.20 -6.98
C ASN A 35 -3.92 -4.29 -6.53
N GLY A 36 -2.65 -4.20 -6.91
CA GLY A 36 -1.64 -4.93 -6.17
C GLY A 36 -1.71 -4.42 -4.73
N ASP A 37 -2.12 -5.25 -3.78
CA ASP A 37 -2.16 -4.87 -2.36
C ASP A 37 -0.80 -4.28 -1.98
N CYS A 38 -0.79 -3.01 -1.59
CA CYS A 38 0.42 -2.29 -1.19
C CYS A 38 0.54 -2.31 0.33
N CYS A 39 1.71 -2.69 0.83
CA CYS A 39 2.00 -2.86 2.25
C CYS A 39 2.75 -1.63 2.80
N THR A 40 2.24 -0.44 2.50
CA THR A 40 2.84 0.88 2.80
C THR A 40 2.31 1.53 4.08
N SER A 41 1.47 0.81 4.82
CA SER A 41 0.91 1.23 6.09
C SER A 41 1.74 0.71 7.26
N PHE A 42 2.05 1.59 8.19
CA PHE A 42 2.81 1.33 9.41
C PHE A 42 2.15 2.05 10.57
N LEU A 43 2.37 1.54 11.78
CA LEU A 43 1.93 2.21 13.01
C LEU A 43 3.13 2.47 13.91
N ASP A 44 3.43 3.74 14.17
CA ASP A 44 4.37 4.11 15.20
C ASP A 44 3.66 4.09 16.55
N LEU A 45 4.17 3.28 17.46
CA LEU A 45 3.70 3.17 18.82
C LEU A 45 4.70 3.83 19.76
N THR A 46 4.20 4.71 20.61
CA THR A 46 4.89 5.09 21.84
C THR A 46 4.20 4.42 23.02
N TYR A 47 4.95 3.72 23.84
CA TYR A 47 4.40 2.93 24.94
C TYR A 47 5.36 2.89 26.13
N LYS A 48 4.83 2.50 27.29
CA LYS A 48 5.59 2.26 28.52
C LYS A 48 5.60 0.78 28.83
N VAL A 49 6.72 0.27 29.34
CA VAL A 49 6.87 -1.13 29.79
C VAL A 49 7.42 -1.15 31.21
N LYS A 50 6.75 -1.85 32.13
CA LYS A 50 7.07 -1.78 33.57
C LYS A 50 8.09 -2.83 34.02
N ASP A 51 8.05 -4.01 33.41
CA ASP A 51 8.73 -5.22 33.87
C ASP A 51 9.82 -5.73 32.90
N ALA A 52 10.15 -4.94 31.87
CA ALA A 52 11.20 -5.26 30.91
C ALA A 52 11.82 -4.00 30.29
N SER A 53 12.89 -4.16 29.52
CA SER A 53 13.43 -3.10 28.68
C SER A 53 12.64 -2.97 27.37
N CYS A 54 12.69 -1.81 26.71
CA CYS A 54 12.04 -1.62 25.39
C CYS A 54 12.46 -2.68 24.37
N GLY A 55 13.73 -3.09 24.40
CA GLY A 55 14.27 -4.09 23.48
C GLY A 55 13.65 -5.48 23.65
N ALA A 56 13.21 -5.83 24.86
CA ALA A 56 12.56 -7.12 25.12
C ALA A 56 11.22 -7.29 24.38
N VAL A 57 10.58 -6.16 24.03
CA VAL A 57 9.32 -6.11 23.29
C VAL A 57 9.50 -5.49 21.88
N GLY A 58 10.75 -5.41 21.41
CA GLY A 58 11.10 -5.01 20.05
C GLY A 58 11.20 -3.51 19.78
N GLY A 59 11.08 -2.67 20.81
CA GLY A 59 11.26 -1.21 20.68
C GLY A 59 12.61 -0.71 21.17
N HIS A 60 12.75 0.61 21.14
CA HIS A 60 13.93 1.33 21.62
C HIS A 60 13.52 2.56 22.43
N GLY A 61 14.44 3.12 23.22
CA GLY A 61 14.18 4.27 24.09
C GLY A 61 14.38 3.96 25.57
N SER A 62 13.66 4.68 26.42
CA SER A 62 13.72 4.54 27.89
C SER A 62 12.54 3.72 28.39
N SER A 63 12.67 3.06 29.54
CA SER A 63 11.60 2.22 30.14
C SER A 63 10.23 2.92 30.24
N ASP A 64 10.23 4.22 30.52
CA ASP A 64 9.01 5.03 30.64
C ASP A 64 8.45 5.52 29.30
N ARG A 65 9.24 5.43 28.21
CA ARG A 65 8.88 5.91 26.88
C ARG A 65 9.67 5.16 25.81
N CYS A 66 9.12 4.02 25.42
CA CYS A 66 9.60 3.19 24.31
C CYS A 66 8.90 3.58 23.01
N SER A 67 9.62 3.40 21.91
CA SER A 67 9.10 3.61 20.55
C SER A 67 9.37 2.39 19.68
N ILE A 68 8.41 2.07 18.82
CA ILE A 68 8.51 1.00 17.81
C ILE A 68 7.62 1.34 16.62
N THR A 69 8.06 0.99 15.42
CA THR A 69 7.18 0.97 14.24
C THR A 69 6.75 -0.46 13.99
N ILE A 70 5.45 -0.72 13.95
CA ILE A 70 4.90 -2.07 13.75
C ILE A 70 4.10 -2.21 12.47
N CYS A 71 3.96 -3.46 12.04
CA CYS A 71 3.02 -3.90 11.02
C CYS A 71 1.71 -4.41 11.65
N ALA A 72 0.71 -4.74 10.82
CA ALA A 72 -0.59 -5.22 11.29
C ALA A 72 -0.51 -6.48 12.16
N ASN A 73 0.51 -7.32 11.98
CA ASN A 73 0.75 -8.50 12.81
C ASN A 73 1.29 -8.19 14.22
N GLY A 74 1.41 -6.92 14.60
CA GLY A 74 1.90 -6.48 15.90
C GLY A 74 3.40 -6.73 16.13
N ALA A 75 4.17 -7.05 15.09
CA ALA A 75 5.62 -7.15 15.16
C ALA A 75 6.27 -5.87 14.65
N GLY A 76 7.49 -5.58 15.14
CA GLY A 76 8.30 -4.49 14.62
C GLY A 76 8.53 -4.63 13.12
N LEU A 77 8.56 -3.50 12.40
CA LEU A 77 8.85 -3.43 10.99
C LEU A 77 10.25 -4.00 10.71
N VAL A 78 10.33 -4.99 9.84
CA VAL A 78 11.60 -5.59 9.37
C VAL A 78 11.76 -5.24 7.89
N GLY A 79 12.83 -4.51 7.55
CA GLY A 79 13.04 -3.98 6.20
C GLY A 79 12.29 -2.68 5.96
N THR A 80 11.73 -2.52 4.75
CA THR A 80 11.08 -1.26 4.33
C THR A 80 9.56 -1.31 4.37
N TRP A 81 8.95 -2.48 4.16
CA TRP A 81 7.51 -2.64 3.94
C TRP A 81 6.92 -3.76 4.80
N CYS A 82 5.61 -3.70 5.07
CA CYS A 82 4.90 -4.72 5.84
C CYS A 82 4.45 -5.93 5.00
N GLY A 83 5.31 -6.39 4.09
CA GLY A 83 5.07 -7.59 3.28
C GLY A 83 5.35 -8.87 4.06
N GLN A 84 4.64 -9.95 3.72
CA GLN A 84 4.99 -11.30 4.20
C GLN A 84 6.33 -11.78 3.61
N GLY A 85 6.63 -11.33 2.39
CA GLY A 85 7.91 -11.50 1.72
C GLY A 85 8.38 -10.21 1.04
N PRO A 86 9.39 -10.31 0.16
CA PRO A 86 9.92 -9.17 -0.58
C PRO A 86 8.83 -8.44 -1.37
N CYS A 87 8.89 -7.12 -1.35
CA CYS A 87 8.02 -6.25 -2.16
C CYS A 87 8.84 -5.56 -3.25
N ASN A 88 8.16 -5.01 -4.24
CA ASN A 88 8.80 -4.07 -5.16
C ASN A 88 9.21 -2.78 -4.41
N PRO A 89 10.02 -1.89 -5.02
CA PRO A 89 10.48 -0.66 -4.38
C PRO A 89 9.37 0.31 -3.94
N PHE A 90 8.16 0.18 -4.50
CA PHE A 90 7.00 1.00 -4.14
C PHE A 90 6.18 0.40 -2.98
N GLY A 91 6.59 -0.75 -2.45
CA GLY A 91 5.89 -1.43 -1.36
C GLY A 91 4.64 -2.19 -1.80
N CYS A 92 4.51 -2.48 -3.09
CA CYS A 92 3.39 -3.23 -3.66
C CYS A 92 3.87 -4.57 -4.23
N ASN A 93 2.91 -5.43 -4.59
CA ASN A 93 3.19 -6.77 -5.15
C ASN A 93 4.18 -7.54 -4.29
N CYS A 94 3.91 -7.57 -2.98
CA CYS A 94 4.73 -8.32 -2.04
C CYS A 94 4.44 -9.81 -2.15
N ASP A 95 5.48 -10.63 -2.10
CA ASP A 95 5.32 -12.09 -2.06
C ASP A 95 4.46 -12.48 -0.83
N GLY A 96 3.37 -13.19 -1.07
CA GLY A 96 2.40 -13.56 -0.02
C GLY A 96 1.48 -12.43 0.45
N GLY A 97 1.60 -11.21 -0.09
CA GLY A 97 0.81 -10.04 0.30
C GLY A 97 1.29 -9.41 1.61
N CYS A 98 0.41 -8.64 2.26
CA CYS A 98 0.77 -7.91 3.48
C CYS A 98 0.63 -8.77 4.75
N LEU A 99 1.42 -8.44 5.77
CA LEU A 99 1.28 -8.97 7.12
C LEU A 99 -0.11 -8.62 7.67
N LYS A 100 -0.77 -9.58 8.32
CA LYS A 100 -2.15 -9.46 8.82
C LYS A 100 -2.21 -9.46 10.34
N GLY A 101 -3.21 -8.78 10.90
CA GLY A 101 -3.52 -8.72 12.32
C GLY A 101 -4.19 -7.39 12.70
N ASP A 102 -4.32 -7.16 14.00
CA ASP A 102 -5.00 -6.00 14.60
C ASP A 102 -3.99 -5.01 15.21
N TRP A 103 -2.86 -4.77 14.55
CA TRP A 103 -1.88 -3.73 14.87
C TRP A 103 -1.47 -3.70 16.36
N SER A 104 -1.86 -2.66 17.09
CA SER A 104 -1.55 -2.47 18.51
C SER A 104 -2.17 -3.54 19.39
N LYS A 105 -3.38 -4.02 19.07
CA LYS A 105 -4.02 -5.12 19.81
C LYS A 105 -3.20 -6.41 19.68
N THR A 106 -2.79 -6.76 18.46
CA THR A 106 -1.92 -7.93 18.25
C THR A 106 -0.54 -7.73 18.89
N PHE A 107 0.00 -6.50 18.91
CA PHE A 107 1.24 -6.19 19.63
C PHE A 107 1.12 -6.46 21.14
N LEU A 108 0.02 -6.04 21.77
CA LEU A 108 -0.25 -6.33 23.18
C LEU A 108 -0.44 -7.83 23.42
N GLU A 109 -1.17 -8.53 22.57
CA GLU A 109 -1.40 -9.97 22.67
C GLU A 109 -0.08 -10.77 22.59
N ARG A 110 0.82 -10.39 21.67
CA ARG A 110 2.15 -11.01 21.51
C ARG A 110 3.04 -10.78 22.73
N ASN A 111 2.89 -9.63 23.39
CA ASN A 111 3.69 -9.23 24.53
C ASN A 111 2.93 -9.32 25.86
N LYS A 112 1.85 -10.11 25.94
CA LYS A 112 0.97 -10.24 27.13
C LYS A 112 1.68 -10.66 28.43
N LYS A 113 2.89 -11.19 28.33
CA LYS A 113 3.76 -11.51 29.49
C LYS A 113 4.33 -10.26 30.16
N HIS A 114 4.22 -9.10 29.51
CA HIS A 114 4.68 -7.81 29.96
C HIS A 114 3.51 -6.85 30.19
N THR A 115 3.68 -5.96 31.14
CA THR A 115 2.75 -4.87 31.42
C THR A 115 3.10 -3.69 30.53
N ILE A 116 2.38 -3.58 29.42
CA ILE A 116 2.53 -2.51 28.43
C ILE A 116 1.36 -1.54 28.53
N GLU A 117 1.66 -0.26 28.49
CA GLU A 117 0.69 0.82 28.41
C GLU A 117 0.97 1.65 27.15
N ILE A 118 0.02 1.69 26.22
CA ILE A 118 0.15 2.50 24.99
C ILE A 118 -0.10 3.95 25.36
N LEU A 119 0.85 4.81 25.01
CA LEU A 119 0.78 6.25 25.25
C LEU A 119 0.32 7.01 24.01
N GLU A 120 0.76 6.58 22.83
CA GLU A 120 0.45 7.23 21.55
C GLU A 120 0.47 6.22 20.40
N GLU A 121 -0.47 6.40 19.48
CA GLU A 121 -0.55 5.68 18.21
C GLU A 121 -0.51 6.68 17.05
N LYS A 122 0.46 6.53 16.14
CA LYS A 122 0.60 7.40 14.98
C LYS A 122 0.73 6.60 13.70
N TRP A 123 -0.29 6.71 12.85
CA TRP A 123 -0.29 6.08 11.54
C TRP A 123 0.72 6.74 10.60
N ARG A 124 1.51 5.91 9.92
CA ARG A 124 2.34 6.32 8.79
C ARG A 124 1.91 5.55 7.56
N THR A 125 1.50 6.28 6.54
CA THR A 125 1.28 5.75 5.19
C THR A 125 2.27 6.41 4.27
N VAL A 126 3.01 5.61 3.51
CA VAL A 126 3.83 6.15 2.42
C VAL A 126 2.98 6.13 1.15
N ASP A 127 2.41 7.27 0.81
CA ASP A 127 1.80 7.49 -0.49
C ASP A 127 2.86 7.95 -1.50
N LEU A 128 2.61 7.69 -2.78
CA LEU A 128 3.53 8.04 -3.88
C LEU A 128 3.89 9.54 -3.87
N GLY A 129 3.00 10.42 -3.40
CA GLY A 129 3.26 11.86 -3.28
C GLY A 129 4.32 12.20 -2.23
N THR A 130 4.43 11.41 -1.16
CA THR A 130 5.47 11.55 -0.15
C THR A 130 6.85 11.11 -0.69
N VAL A 131 6.90 10.06 -1.53
CA VAL A 131 8.14 9.60 -2.17
C VAL A 131 8.69 10.62 -3.17
N VAL A 132 7.81 11.21 -4.00
CA VAL A 132 8.20 12.21 -5.01
C VAL A 132 8.78 13.48 -4.35
N LYS A 133 8.31 13.85 -3.15
CA LYS A 133 8.84 14.99 -2.39
C LYS A 133 10.19 14.70 -1.70
N GLY A 134 10.50 13.42 -1.47
CA GLY A 134 11.73 12.99 -0.79
C GLY A 134 12.91 12.68 -1.73
N LEU A 135 12.67 12.57 -3.04
CA LEU A 135 13.73 12.48 -4.02
C LEU A 135 14.44 13.85 -4.14
N PRO A 136 15.77 13.93 -4.03
CA PRO A 136 16.48 15.14 -4.41
C PRO A 136 16.19 15.37 -5.90
N ILE A 137 15.37 16.36 -6.20
CA ILE A 137 15.13 16.81 -7.57
C ILE A 137 16.50 17.23 -8.10
N PRO A 138 17.11 16.55 -9.08
CA PRO A 138 18.25 17.14 -9.76
C PRO A 138 17.74 18.44 -10.36
N ALA A 139 18.33 19.56 -9.95
CA ALA A 139 18.00 20.88 -10.47
C ALA A 139 18.27 20.88 -11.99
N PHE A 140 17.27 20.50 -12.78
CA PHE A 140 17.27 20.74 -14.21
C PHE A 140 17.06 22.24 -14.39
N ASN A 141 18.17 22.96 -14.56
CA ASN A 141 18.17 24.33 -15.06
C ASN A 141 17.56 24.33 -16.46
N PHE A 142 16.25 24.57 -16.54
CA PHE A 142 15.59 24.90 -17.79
C PHE A 142 15.91 26.37 -18.09
N ASN A 143 17.00 26.57 -18.81
CA ASN A 143 17.37 27.88 -19.35
C ASN A 143 16.50 28.10 -20.59
N ILE A 144 15.39 28.81 -20.42
CA ILE A 144 14.57 29.29 -21.54
C ILE A 144 15.20 30.61 -21.98
N GLY A 145 16.12 30.51 -22.93
CA GLY A 145 16.60 31.66 -23.72
C GLY A 145 15.69 31.95 -24.90
#